data_AF-A0A958MN84-F1
#
_entry.id   AF-A0A958MN84-F1
#
_cell.length_a   1.000
_cell.length_b   1.000
_cell.length_c   1.000
_cell.angle_alpha   90.00
_cell.angle_beta   90.00
_cell.angle_gamma   90.00
#
_symmetry.space_group_name_H-M   'P 1'
#
loop_
_entity.id
_entity.type
_entity.pdbx_description
1 polymer ?
#
loop_
_entity_poly.entity_id
_entity_poly.type
_entity_poly.pdbx_seq_one_letter_code
_entity_poly.pdbx_strand_id
1 'polypeptide(L)'
;KYMYWNMAQQLAHHTINGCPVNAGDMMGSGTISGPTPDSYGSMLELTWKGTKPIKLKDGTERKFINDYDTVVMRGYCENDDVRIGFGQLKTQLLPVFNPKKKK
;
A
#
# COMPACT_ATOMS: atom_id res chain seq x y z
N LYS A 1 -9.47 -10.34 -2.49
CA LYS A 1 -9.77 -11.80 -2.46
C LYS A 1 -8.64 -12.68 -1.93
N TYR A 2 -7.38 -12.22 -1.97
CA TYR A 2 -6.22 -13.02 -1.54
C TYR A 2 -5.84 -12.90 -0.06
N MET A 3 -6.50 -12.00 0.69
CA MET A 3 -6.29 -11.89 2.13
C MET A 3 -6.69 -13.18 2.82
N TYR A 4 -5.79 -13.73 3.64
CA TYR A 4 -6.01 -14.98 4.36
C TYR A 4 -7.06 -14.82 5.49
N TRP A 5 -7.03 -13.68 6.18
CA TRP A 5 -7.99 -13.32 7.22
C TRP A 5 -8.99 -12.30 6.70
N ASN A 6 -10.28 -12.50 6.99
CA ASN A 6 -11.32 -11.54 6.65
C ASN A 6 -11.47 -10.43 7.71
N MET A 7 -12.18 -9.36 7.36
CA MET A 7 -12.35 -8.19 8.25
C MET A 7 -13.08 -8.54 9.56
N ALA A 8 -14.03 -9.49 9.53
CA ALA A 8 -14.74 -9.91 10.73
C ALA A 8 -13.83 -10.67 11.71
N GLN A 9 -12.93 -11.52 11.20
CA GLN A 9 -11.93 -12.22 12.01
C GLN A 9 -10.91 -11.24 12.59
N GLN A 10 -10.45 -10.26 11.81
CA GLN A 10 -9.54 -9.21 12.29
C GLN A 10 -10.16 -8.42 13.45
N LEU A 11 -11.40 -7.96 13.29
CA LEU A 11 -12.11 -7.22 14.33
C LEU A 11 -12.37 -8.06 15.57
N ALA A 12 -12.89 -9.29 15.40
CA ALA A 12 -13.15 -10.21 16.51
C ALA A 12 -11.88 -10.48 17.33
N HIS A 13 -10.74 -10.69 16.65
CA HIS A 13 -9.46 -10.90 17.33
C HIS A 13 -8.96 -9.62 18.02
N HIS A 14 -9.13 -8.44 17.40
CA HIS A 14 -8.76 -7.16 18.01
C HIS A 14 -9.49 -6.94 19.35
N THR A 15 -10.78 -7.28 19.42
CA THR A 15 -11.63 -7.01 20.59
C THR A 15 -11.68 -8.13 21.62
N ILE A 16 -11.02 -9.27 21.39
CA ILE A 16 -11.19 -10.47 22.24
C ILE A 16 -10.73 -10.27 23.70
N ASN A 17 -9.79 -9.35 23.93
CA ASN A 17 -9.26 -9.04 25.25
C ASN A 17 -9.90 -7.78 25.90
N GLY A 18 -11.00 -7.28 25.33
CA GLY A 18 -11.68 -6.07 25.80
C GLY A 18 -11.13 -4.76 25.25
N CYS A 19 -10.27 -4.79 24.22
CA CYS A 19 -9.84 -3.57 23.53
C CYS A 19 -11.07 -2.82 22.94
N PRO A 20 -11.32 -1.56 23.32
CA PRO A 20 -12.46 -0.80 22.80
C PRO A 20 -12.20 -0.36 21.36
N VAL A 21 -13.26 -0.36 20.54
CA VAL A 21 -13.26 0.20 19.19
C VAL A 21 -14.30 1.33 19.13
N ASN A 22 -13.88 2.47 18.58
CA ASN A 22 -14.68 3.69 18.53
C ASN A 22 -15.09 4.02 17.09
N ALA A 23 -16.12 4.85 16.96
CA ALA A 23 -16.51 5.41 15.68
C ALA A 23 -15.35 6.24 15.09
N GLY A 24 -14.95 5.92 13.87
CA GLY A 24 -13.83 6.57 13.18
C GLY A 24 -12.50 5.82 13.26
N ASP A 25 -12.40 4.74 14.05
CA ASP A 25 -11.20 3.91 14.06
C ASP A 25 -10.94 3.28 12.68
N MET A 26 -9.68 3.27 12.25
CA MET A 26 -9.25 2.70 10.97
C MET A 26 -8.43 1.43 11.19
N MET A 27 -8.81 0.35 10.51
CA MET A 27 -8.14 -0.96 10.58
C MET A 27 -7.50 -1.28 9.23
N GLY A 28 -6.17 -1.41 9.21
CA GLY A 28 -5.43 -1.79 8.00
C GLY A 28 -5.52 -3.29 7.73
N SER A 29 -5.64 -3.67 6.45
CA SER A 29 -5.60 -5.09 6.04
C SER A 29 -4.23 -5.74 6.26
N GLY A 30 -3.18 -4.93 6.30
CA GLY A 30 -1.81 -5.35 5.98
C GLY A 30 -1.53 -5.27 4.47
N THR A 31 -0.26 -5.45 4.08
CA THR A 31 0.16 -5.44 2.67
C THR A 31 -0.56 -6.55 1.90
N ILE A 32 -1.17 -6.21 0.77
CA ILE A 32 -1.90 -7.16 -0.07
C ILE A 32 -0.95 -7.67 -1.16
N SER A 33 -0.47 -8.89 -1.01
CA SER A 33 0.34 -9.59 -2.02
C SER A 33 -0.43 -10.80 -2.54
N GLY A 34 -0.56 -10.90 -3.86
CA GLY A 34 -1.13 -12.06 -4.53
C GLY A 34 -0.07 -13.17 -4.76
N PRO A 35 -0.47 -14.27 -5.42
CA PRO A 35 0.38 -15.44 -5.61
C PRO A 35 1.47 -15.26 -6.69
N THR A 36 1.38 -14.23 -7.53
CA THR A 36 2.31 -14.00 -8.63
C THR A 36 3.23 -12.80 -8.34
N PRO A 37 4.49 -12.80 -8.83
CA PRO A 37 5.45 -11.72 -8.53
C PRO A 37 4.99 -10.31 -8.92
N ASP A 38 4.20 -10.17 -9.97
CA ASP A 38 3.60 -8.90 -10.43
C ASP A 38 2.42 -8.43 -9.57
N SER A 39 1.98 -9.26 -8.61
CA SER A 39 0.89 -8.97 -7.69
C SER A 39 1.35 -8.71 -6.24
N TYR A 40 2.66 -8.55 -6.01
CA TYR A 40 3.21 -8.22 -4.69
C TYR A 40 2.92 -6.77 -4.29
N GLY A 41 2.61 -6.56 -3.02
CA GLY A 41 2.08 -5.29 -2.50
C GLY A 41 3.11 -4.26 -2.03
N SER A 42 4.42 -4.55 -2.13
CA SER A 42 5.48 -3.63 -1.73
C SER A 42 6.69 -3.66 -2.63
N MET A 43 7.46 -2.56 -2.67
CA MET A 43 8.73 -2.52 -3.40
C MET A 43 9.77 -3.46 -2.80
N LEU A 44 9.70 -3.73 -1.49
CA LEU A 44 10.56 -4.71 -0.84
C LEU A 44 10.40 -6.10 -1.47
N GLU A 45 9.15 -6.51 -1.67
CA GLU A 45 8.81 -7.81 -2.28
C GLU A 45 9.05 -7.79 -3.78
N LEU A 46 8.54 -6.79 -4.50
CA LEU A 46 8.67 -6.67 -5.96
C LEU A 46 10.13 -6.66 -6.40
N THR A 47 11.00 -6.02 -5.63
CA THR A 47 12.43 -5.89 -5.97
C THR A 47 13.32 -6.90 -5.27
N TRP A 48 12.73 -7.81 -4.49
CA TRP A 48 13.44 -8.79 -3.67
C TRP A 48 14.58 -8.15 -2.87
N LYS A 49 14.22 -7.22 -1.97
CA LYS A 49 15.18 -6.44 -1.17
C LYS A 49 16.20 -5.68 -2.04
N GLY A 50 15.74 -5.17 -3.18
CA GLY A 50 16.55 -4.40 -4.13
C GLY A 50 17.55 -5.21 -4.96
N THR A 51 17.52 -6.55 -4.90
CA THR A 51 18.38 -7.42 -5.72
C THR A 51 17.85 -7.62 -7.13
N LYS A 52 16.56 -7.34 -7.35
CA LYS A 52 15.87 -7.42 -8.66
C LYS A 52 15.18 -6.08 -8.96
N PRO A 53 15.88 -5.07 -9.51
CA PRO A 53 15.27 -3.78 -9.81
C PRO A 53 14.07 -3.89 -10.77
N ILE A 54 13.08 -3.03 -10.61
CA ILE A 54 11.96 -2.90 -11.55
C ILE A 54 12.33 -1.87 -12.61
N LYS A 55 12.14 -2.20 -13.88
CA LYS A 55 12.27 -1.26 -14.99
C LYS A 55 10.94 -0.53 -15.23
N LEU A 56 10.98 0.80 -15.20
CA LEU A 56 9.84 1.67 -15.48
C LEU A 56 9.71 1.93 -16.98
N LYS A 57 8.54 2.45 -17.38
CA LYS A 57 8.22 2.72 -18.80
C LYS A 57 9.13 3.77 -19.45
N ASP A 58 9.69 4.68 -18.66
CA ASP A 58 10.64 5.69 -19.12
C ASP A 58 12.07 5.14 -19.25
N GLY A 59 12.28 3.84 -18.98
CA GLY A 59 13.57 3.18 -19.03
C GLY A 59 14.38 3.29 -17.74
N THR A 60 13.95 4.08 -16.76
CA THR A 60 14.61 4.16 -15.45
C THR A 60 14.34 2.90 -14.61
N GLU A 61 15.17 2.66 -13.60
CA GLU A 61 14.98 1.55 -12.68
C GLU A 61 14.65 2.04 -11.27
N ARG A 62 13.98 1.18 -10.50
CA ARG A 62 13.75 1.39 -9.07
C ARG A 62 14.00 0.12 -8.27
N LYS A 63 14.62 0.32 -7.11
CA LYS A 63 14.70 -0.66 -6.00
C LYS A 63 13.72 -0.29 -4.89
N PHE A 64 13.69 1.00 -4.56
CA PHE A 64 12.76 1.62 -3.62
C PHE A 64 12.28 2.95 -4.19
N ILE A 65 11.40 3.64 -3.47
CA ILE A 65 10.88 4.97 -3.82
C ILE A 65 12.02 5.98 -3.68
N ASN A 66 12.25 6.78 -4.72
CA ASN A 66 13.21 7.88 -4.72
C ASN A 66 12.51 9.22 -4.45
N ASP A 67 13.29 10.25 -4.10
CA ASP A 67 12.79 11.61 -4.01
C ASP A 67 12.05 12.01 -5.29
N TYR A 68 10.92 12.67 -5.11
CA TYR A 68 9.97 13.13 -6.14
C TYR A 68 9.21 12.03 -6.90
N ASP A 69 9.44 10.76 -6.61
CA ASP A 69 8.56 9.69 -7.09
C ASP A 69 7.15 9.88 -6.51
N THR A 70 6.13 9.59 -7.33
CA THR A 70 4.72 9.62 -6.92
C THR A 70 4.14 8.22 -6.94
N VAL A 71 3.64 7.76 -5.79
CA VAL A 71 2.90 6.51 -5.69
C VAL A 71 1.40 6.79 -5.84
N VAL A 72 0.76 6.00 -6.70
CA VAL A 72 -0.67 6.09 -6.98
C VAL A 72 -1.31 4.74 -6.72
N MET A 73 -2.27 4.68 -5.78
CA MET A 73 -3.09 3.49 -5.54
C MET A 73 -4.52 3.72 -6.02
N ARG A 74 -5.07 2.71 -6.70
CA ARG A 74 -6.43 2.67 -7.24
C ARG A 74 -7.00 1.29 -7.02
N GLY A 75 -8.30 1.21 -6.75
CA GLY A 75 -9.03 -0.04 -6.57
C GLY A 75 -10.48 0.14 -6.98
N TYR A 76 -11.08 -0.92 -7.51
CA TYR A 76 -12.49 -0.94 -7.89
C TYR A 76 -13.04 -2.36 -7.87
N CYS A 77 -14.36 -2.47 -7.77
CA CYS A 77 -15.13 -3.66 -8.09
C CYS A 77 -15.96 -3.36 -9.34
N GLU A 78 -16.21 -4.38 -10.16
CA GLU A 78 -16.95 -4.26 -11.42
C GLU A 78 -17.75 -5.54 -11.66
N ASN A 79 -18.96 -5.39 -12.18
CA ASN A 79 -19.75 -6.44 -12.80
C ASN A 79 -20.17 -5.97 -14.21
N ASP A 80 -21.07 -6.70 -14.88
CA ASP A 80 -21.46 -6.42 -16.27
C ASP A 80 -22.13 -5.04 -16.46
N ASP A 81 -22.78 -4.51 -15.41
CA ASP A 81 -23.60 -3.29 -15.50
C ASP A 81 -22.96 -2.08 -14.83
N VAL A 82 -22.13 -2.28 -13.79
CA VAL A 82 -21.65 -1.22 -12.91
C VAL A 82 -20.22 -1.43 -12.45
N ARG A 83 -19.50 -0.31 -12.37
CA ARG A 83 -18.18 -0.20 -11.74
C ARG A 83 -18.24 0.75 -10.55
N ILE A 84 -17.76 0.28 -9.39
CA ILE A 84 -17.68 1.05 -8.15
C ILE A 84 -16.20 1.17 -7.76
N GLY A 85 -15.68 2.40 -7.76
CA GLY A 85 -14.28 2.70 -7.48
C GLY A 85 -14.04 3.44 -6.16
N PHE A 86 -12.83 3.30 -5.63
CA PHE A 86 -12.35 4.04 -4.44
C PHE A 86 -11.77 5.42 -4.78
N GLY A 87 -11.75 5.83 -6.07
CA GLY A 87 -11.01 6.98 -6.53
C GLY A 87 -9.50 6.73 -6.55
N GLN A 88 -8.71 7.75 -6.18
CA GLN A 88 -7.26 7.70 -6.22
C GLN A 88 -6.64 8.15 -4.89
N LEU A 89 -5.73 7.34 -4.35
CA LEU A 89 -4.75 7.78 -3.36
C LEU A 89 -3.46 8.15 -4.09
N LYS A 90 -2.98 9.40 -3.93
CA LYS A 90 -1.79 9.92 -4.60
C LYS A 90 -0.88 10.62 -3.60
N THR A 91 0.37 10.19 -3.53
CA THR A 91 1.38 10.84 -2.66
C THR A 91 2.71 10.92 -3.38
N GLN A 92 3.34 12.10 -3.36
CA GLN A 92 4.72 12.29 -3.82
C GLN A 92 5.67 12.28 -2.63
N LEU A 93 6.77 11.54 -2.74
CA LEU A 93 7.86 11.59 -1.77
C LEU A 93 8.64 12.89 -1.98
N LEU A 94 8.75 13.72 -0.94
CA LEU A 94 9.63 14.88 -0.96
C LEU A 94 11.00 14.51 -0.38
N PRO A 95 12.07 15.24 -0.74
CA PRO A 95 13.36 15.08 -0.09
C PRO A 95 13.27 15.22 1.42
N VAL A 96 14.25 14.64 2.11
CA VAL A 96 14.39 14.77 3.55
C VAL A 96 14.34 16.24 3.98
N PHE A 97 13.53 16.53 5.00
CA PHE A 97 13.46 17.86 5.56
C PHE A 97 14.76 18.17 6.32
N ASN A 98 15.53 19.14 5.81
CA ASN A 98 16.74 19.64 6.48
C ASN A 98 16.41 20.94 7.23
N PRO A 99 16.25 20.90 8.57
CA PRO A 99 15.97 22.11 9.34
C PRO A 99 17.13 23.12 9.21
N LYS A 100 16.79 24.41 9.07
CA LYS A 100 17.81 25.47 9.12
C LYS A 100 18.52 25.41 10.49
N LYS A 101 19.85 25.34 10.50
CA LYS A 101 20.63 25.49 11.74
C LYS A 101 20.24 26.84 12.36
N LYS A 102 19.81 26.83 13.62
CA LYS A 102 19.65 28.07 14.39
C LYS A 102 21.02 28.75 14.43
N LYS A 103 21.08 30.02 14.01
CA LYS A 103 22.26 30.86 14.17
C LYS A 103 22.50 31.11 15.65
#